data_AF-A0A1V4KSA2-F1
#
_entry.id   AF-A0A1V4KSA2-F1
#
_cell.length_a   1.000
_cell.length_b   1.000
_cell.length_c   1.000
_cell.angle_alpha   90.00
_cell.angle_beta   90.00
_cell.angle_gamma   90.00
#
_symmetry.space_group_name_H-M   'P 1'
#
loop_
_entity.id
_entity.type
_entity.pdbx_description
1 polymer ?
#
loop_
_entity_poly.entity_id
_entity_poly.type
_entity_poly.pdbx_seq_one_letter_code
_entity_poly.pdbx_strand_id
1 'polypeptide(L)'
;MARSCCAWGVLLSLCSLLAAQPRERQGYLIAAPSVFRSGVEEAISVTIFNAVKETTVQIQLVVKGETVSRGHGTVLDKGTIKLKVPPGLRGQAHLKVWGNRHLAGDGYIFHNYTTVTIDSKGSSVFIQTDKPVYKPKQKVLINLYMVTSDLRPVNDRIEAYVVVSTCLPVTQRVP
;
A
#
# COMPACT_ATOMS: atom_id res chain seq x y z
N MET A 1 46.34 -60.99 -20.05
CA MET A 1 46.11 -60.47 -18.68
C MET A 1 45.57 -59.04 -18.82
N ALA A 2 44.25 -58.90 -18.95
CA ALA A 2 43.59 -57.61 -19.17
C ALA A 2 43.17 -57.02 -17.83
N ARG A 3 43.66 -55.82 -17.49
CA ARG A 3 43.19 -55.06 -16.32
C ARG A 3 42.43 -53.83 -16.81
N SER A 4 41.11 -54.02 -16.89
CA SER A 4 40.11 -52.95 -16.93
C SER A 4 40.24 -52.11 -15.66
N CYS A 5 40.87 -50.93 -15.78
CA CYS A 5 41.08 -50.02 -14.65
C CYS A 5 40.55 -48.59 -14.93
N CYS A 6 40.09 -48.31 -16.15
CA CYS A 6 39.75 -46.94 -16.58
C CYS A 6 38.25 -46.61 -16.52
N ALA A 7 37.37 -47.57 -16.25
CA ALA A 7 35.92 -47.34 -16.32
C ALA A 7 35.33 -46.66 -15.08
N TRP A 8 35.97 -46.79 -13.90
CA TRP A 8 35.38 -46.30 -12.65
C TRP A 8 35.64 -44.80 -12.37
N GLY A 9 36.78 -44.27 -12.82
CA GLY A 9 37.13 -42.85 -12.61
C GLY A 9 36.28 -41.89 -13.45
N VAL A 10 35.88 -42.30 -14.66
CA VAL A 10 35.06 -41.48 -15.56
C VAL A 10 33.61 -41.40 -15.08
N LEU A 11 33.07 -42.48 -14.49
CA LEU A 11 31.71 -42.49 -13.93
C LEU A 11 31.56 -41.58 -12.69
N LEU A 12 32.59 -41.46 -11.85
CA LEU A 12 32.58 -40.57 -10.69
C LEU A 12 32.67 -39.09 -11.07
N SER A 13 33.42 -38.76 -12.12
CA SER A 13 33.52 -37.39 -12.63
C SER A 13 32.24 -36.90 -13.33
N LEU A 14 31.45 -37.80 -13.93
CA LEU A 14 30.18 -37.44 -14.57
C LEU A 14 29.06 -37.17 -13.54
N CYS A 15 29.12 -37.81 -12.38
CA CYS A 15 28.14 -37.60 -11.29
C CYS A 15 28.26 -36.22 -10.62
N SER A 16 29.45 -35.62 -10.57
CA SER A 16 29.66 -34.32 -9.92
C SER A 16 29.00 -33.15 -10.66
N LEU A 17 28.75 -33.28 -11.97
CA LEU A 17 28.10 -32.26 -12.79
C LEU A 17 26.56 -32.32 -12.74
N LEU A 18 25.96 -33.46 -12.34
CA LEU A 18 24.50 -33.60 -12.18
C LEU A 18 23.98 -33.13 -10.81
N ALA A 19 24.86 -32.85 -9.85
CA ALA A 19 24.48 -32.48 -8.48
C ALA A 19 24.18 -30.99 -8.28
N ALA A 20 24.39 -30.14 -9.30
CA ALA A 20 23.98 -28.74 -9.27
C ALA A 20 22.48 -28.61 -9.57
N GLN A 21 21.64 -29.15 -8.70
CA GLN A 21 20.22 -28.84 -8.70
C GLN A 21 20.04 -27.34 -8.44
N PRO A 22 19.16 -26.62 -9.15
CA PRO A 22 18.83 -25.25 -8.80
C PRO A 22 18.36 -25.25 -7.34
N ARG A 23 19.13 -24.63 -6.45
CA ARG A 23 18.63 -24.37 -5.10
C ARG A 23 17.47 -23.41 -5.27
N GLU A 24 16.25 -23.93 -5.14
CA GLU A 24 15.07 -23.11 -4.99
C GLU A 24 15.30 -22.18 -3.80
N ARG A 25 15.64 -20.92 -4.09
CA ARG A 25 15.90 -19.92 -3.07
C ARG A 25 14.57 -19.53 -2.47
N GLN A 26 14.41 -19.84 -1.20
CA GLN A 26 13.30 -19.31 -0.41
C GLN A 26 13.44 -17.79 -0.34
N GLY A 27 12.34 -17.07 -0.55
CA GLY A 27 12.35 -15.63 -0.60
C GLY A 27 10.94 -15.06 -0.46
N TYR A 28 10.85 -13.74 -0.41
CA TYR A 28 9.58 -13.05 -0.30
C TYR A 28 9.59 -11.76 -1.10
N LEU A 29 8.41 -11.34 -1.53
CA LEU A 29 8.17 -10.05 -2.19
C LEU A 29 6.99 -9.37 -1.51
N ILE A 30 7.16 -8.09 -1.20
CA ILE A 30 6.10 -7.23 -0.66
C ILE A 30 5.96 -6.06 -1.61
N ALA A 31 4.76 -5.86 -2.13
CA ALA A 31 4.41 -4.71 -2.95
C ALA A 31 3.35 -3.88 -2.22
N ALA A 32 3.66 -2.62 -1.99
CA ALA A 32 2.79 -1.66 -1.34
C ALA A 32 2.81 -0.32 -2.10
N PRO A 33 1.73 0.49 -2.01
CA PRO A 33 1.76 1.86 -2.52
C PRO A 33 2.89 2.67 -1.88
N SER A 34 3.56 3.51 -2.67
CA SER A 34 4.52 4.50 -2.15
C SER A 34 3.82 5.69 -1.48
N VAL A 35 2.54 5.90 -1.81
CA VAL A 35 1.67 6.92 -1.25
C VAL A 35 0.39 6.26 -0.74
N PHE A 36 0.12 6.38 0.55
CA PHE A 36 -1.13 5.98 1.19
C PHE A 36 -2.05 7.19 1.35
N ARG A 37 -3.35 7.03 1.12
CA ARG A 37 -4.32 8.11 1.31
C ARG A 37 -4.98 8.02 2.68
N SER A 38 -5.06 9.18 3.35
CA SER A 38 -5.76 9.34 4.62
C SER A 38 -7.24 8.92 4.48
N GLY A 39 -7.73 8.09 5.39
CA GLY A 39 -9.11 7.59 5.40
C GLY A 39 -9.40 6.45 4.43
N VAL A 40 -8.46 6.08 3.55
CA VAL A 40 -8.63 5.05 2.53
C VAL A 40 -8.05 3.71 3.00
N GLU A 41 -8.72 2.62 2.64
CA GLU A 41 -8.23 1.25 2.83
C GLU A 41 -7.41 0.85 1.58
N GLU A 42 -6.13 0.59 1.79
CA GLU A 42 -5.18 0.20 0.74
C GLU A 42 -4.83 -1.28 0.87
N ALA A 43 -4.46 -1.90 -0.26
CA ALA A 43 -4.10 -3.31 -0.34
C ALA A 43 -2.57 -3.47 -0.49
N ILE A 44 -1.98 -4.32 0.35
CA ILE A 44 -0.55 -4.66 0.32
C ILE A 44 -0.41 -6.12 -0.10
N SER A 45 0.27 -6.36 -1.21
CA SER A 45 0.48 -7.70 -1.75
C SER A 45 1.73 -8.33 -1.17
N VAL A 46 1.60 -9.59 -0.76
CA VAL A 46 2.67 -10.40 -0.19
C VAL A 46 2.78 -11.69 -1.00
N THR A 47 4.01 -12.05 -1.37
CA THR A 47 4.32 -13.31 -2.04
C THR A 47 5.47 -13.98 -1.31
N ILE A 48 5.34 -15.26 -1.01
CA ILE A 48 6.34 -16.09 -0.34
C ILE A 48 6.72 -17.20 -1.32
N PHE A 49 7.92 -17.11 -1.86
CA PHE A 49 8.40 -18.06 -2.86
C PHE A 49 8.70 -19.40 -2.20
N ASN A 50 8.18 -20.47 -2.81
CA ASN A 50 8.36 -21.87 -2.37
C ASN A 50 7.91 -22.07 -0.92
N ALA A 51 6.72 -21.55 -0.60
CA ALA A 51 6.13 -21.67 0.73
C ALA A 51 5.69 -23.10 1.02
N VAL A 52 6.24 -23.68 2.09
CA VAL A 52 5.89 -25.03 2.55
C VAL A 52 4.72 -25.00 3.53
N LYS A 53 4.55 -23.89 4.25
CA LYS A 53 3.52 -23.69 5.29
C LYS A 53 3.02 -22.25 5.28
N GLU A 54 1.81 -22.05 5.77
CA GLU A 54 1.22 -20.73 5.94
C GLU A 54 2.06 -19.87 6.89
N THR A 55 2.23 -18.60 6.52
CA THR A 55 2.97 -17.61 7.30
C THR A 55 2.02 -16.53 7.78
N THR A 56 2.04 -16.23 9.07
CA THR A 56 1.27 -15.11 9.63
C THR A 56 2.05 -13.82 9.43
N VAL A 57 1.52 -12.93 8.61
CA VAL A 57 2.13 -11.65 8.25
C VAL A 57 1.42 -10.53 8.99
N GLN A 58 2.22 -9.61 9.53
CA GLN A 58 1.79 -8.46 10.29
C GLN A 58 2.34 -7.20 9.63
N ILE A 59 1.51 -6.17 9.56
CA ILE A 59 1.81 -4.88 8.94
C ILE A 59 1.48 -3.77 9.94
N GLN A 60 2.38 -2.81 10.06
CA GLN A 60 2.15 -1.59 10.84
C GLN A 60 2.52 -0.35 10.03
N LEU A 61 1.67 0.67 10.12
CA LEU A 61 2.01 2.02 9.69
C LEU A 61 2.37 2.85 10.91
N VAL A 62 3.56 3.45 10.89
CA VAL A 62 4.11 4.21 12.01
C VAL A 62 4.37 5.65 11.58
N VAL A 63 3.78 6.61 12.29
CA VAL A 63 3.96 8.06 12.05
C VAL A 63 4.57 8.66 13.32
N LYS A 64 5.70 9.35 13.19
CA LYS A 64 6.41 9.99 14.33
C LYS A 64 6.68 9.03 15.52
N GLY A 65 6.92 7.75 15.23
CA GLY A 65 7.17 6.73 16.25
C GLY A 65 5.92 6.03 16.80
N GLU A 66 4.72 6.55 16.51
CA GLU A 66 3.46 5.95 16.96
C GLU A 66 2.84 5.06 15.88
N THR A 67 2.32 3.90 16.28
CA THR A 67 1.60 3.02 15.36
C THR A 67 0.20 3.55 15.14
N VAL A 68 -0.09 4.02 13.94
CA VAL A 68 -1.39 4.62 13.58
C VAL A 68 -2.33 3.64 12.88
N SER A 69 -1.80 2.57 12.30
CA SER A 69 -2.61 1.53 11.66
C SER A 69 -1.92 0.17 11.73
N ARG A 70 -2.73 -0.89 11.76
CA ARG A 70 -2.29 -2.29 11.81
C ARG A 70 -3.12 -3.13 10.85
N GLY A 71 -2.46 -4.07 10.18
CA GLY A 71 -3.09 -5.08 9.34
C GLY A 71 -2.42 -6.42 9.55
N HIS A 72 -3.14 -7.52 9.37
CA HIS A 72 -2.58 -8.86 9.47
C HIS A 72 -3.33 -9.85 8.58
N GLY A 73 -2.69 -10.96 8.28
CA GLY A 73 -3.29 -12.08 7.55
C GLY A 73 -2.35 -13.27 7.45
N THR A 74 -2.89 -14.42 7.08
CA THR A 74 -2.11 -15.61 6.75
C THR A 74 -1.88 -15.69 5.24
N VAL A 75 -0.66 -16.05 4.85
CA VAL A 75 -0.25 -16.16 3.44
C VAL A 75 0.51 -17.46 3.25
N LEU A 76 0.07 -18.31 2.32
CA LEU A 76 0.82 -19.49 1.88
C LEU A 76 1.78 -19.07 0.76
N ASP A 77 1.31 -18.97 -0.48
CA ASP A 77 2.12 -18.51 -1.62
C ASP A 77 1.91 -17.02 -1.89
N LYS A 78 0.67 -16.60 -2.15
CA LYS A 78 0.29 -15.21 -2.45
C LYS A 78 -0.89 -14.78 -1.60
N GLY A 79 -0.88 -13.54 -1.17
CA GLY A 79 -1.97 -12.97 -0.40
C GLY A 79 -1.94 -11.45 -0.40
N THR A 80 -3.04 -10.87 0.05
CA THR A 80 -3.19 -9.42 0.17
C THR A 80 -3.66 -9.10 1.57
N ILE A 81 -3.00 -8.12 2.20
CA ILE A 81 -3.37 -7.63 3.52
C ILE A 81 -3.82 -6.19 3.35
N LYS A 82 -5.00 -5.90 3.89
CA LYS A 82 -5.58 -4.58 3.84
C LYS A 82 -5.10 -3.73 5.00
N LEU A 83 -4.89 -2.44 4.75
CA LEU A 83 -4.45 -1.48 5.75
C LEU A 83 -5.19 -0.16 5.53
N LYS A 84 -5.97 0.26 6.53
CA LYS A 84 -6.69 1.54 6.48
C LYS A 84 -5.93 2.62 7.24
N VAL A 85 -5.62 3.73 6.58
CA VAL A 85 -4.98 4.87 7.24
C VAL A 85 -6.05 5.72 7.94
N PRO A 86 -5.89 6.07 9.22
CA PRO A 86 -6.81 6.99 9.88
C PRO A 86 -6.92 8.33 9.14
N PRO A 87 -8.11 8.95 9.10
CA PRO A 87 -8.29 10.27 8.49
C PRO A 87 -7.51 11.35 9.26
N GLY A 88 -7.12 12.42 8.58
CA GLY A 88 -6.41 13.55 9.17
C GLY A 88 -4.89 13.41 9.25
N LEU A 89 -4.33 12.25 8.88
CA LEU A 89 -2.89 12.04 8.80
C LEU A 89 -2.31 12.53 7.47
N ARG A 90 -1.07 13.04 7.51
CA ARG A 90 -0.26 13.45 6.34
C ARG A 90 1.24 13.40 6.63
N GLY A 91 2.05 13.32 5.58
CA GLY A 91 3.51 13.38 5.66
C GLY A 91 4.19 12.02 5.61
N GLN A 92 5.43 11.92 6.06
CA GLN A 92 6.21 10.68 5.99
C GLN A 92 5.81 9.68 7.09
N ALA A 93 5.81 8.40 6.73
CA ALA A 93 5.52 7.28 7.63
C ALA A 93 6.46 6.10 7.35
N HIS A 94 6.59 5.20 8.32
CA HIS A 94 7.27 3.92 8.14
C HIS A 94 6.24 2.79 8.04
N LEU A 95 6.29 2.05 6.93
CA LEU A 95 5.56 0.81 6.75
C LEU A 95 6.46 -0.34 7.20
N LYS A 96 6.11 -0.99 8.31
CA LYS A 96 6.83 -2.15 8.85
C LYS A 96 6.05 -3.41 8.54
N VAL A 97 6.73 -4.44 8.04
CA VAL A 97 6.11 -5.73 7.70
C VAL A 97 6.97 -6.87 8.19
N TRP A 98 6.34 -7.87 8.81
CA TRP A 98 7.05 -9.08 9.23
C TRP A 98 6.17 -10.33 9.18
N GLY A 99 6.81 -11.46 8.90
CA GLY A 99 6.25 -12.79 9.01
C GLY A 99 6.79 -13.51 10.25
N ASN A 100 5.92 -14.10 11.06
CA ASN A 100 6.25 -15.02 12.16
C ASN A 100 7.31 -14.53 13.20
N ARG A 101 7.53 -13.21 13.36
CA ARG A 101 8.60 -12.61 14.20
C ARG A 101 8.64 -13.04 15.68
N HIS A 102 7.50 -13.45 16.25
CA HIS A 102 7.35 -13.77 17.69
C HIS A 102 6.63 -15.09 17.95
N LEU A 103 6.27 -15.83 16.91
CA LEU A 103 5.64 -17.14 17.04
C LEU A 103 6.75 -18.18 16.89
N ALA A 104 6.81 -19.15 17.80
CA ALA A 104 7.43 -20.45 17.53
C ALA A 104 6.58 -21.25 16.50
N GLY A 105 6.04 -20.54 15.51
CA GLY A 105 5.13 -21.04 14.52
C GLY A 105 5.92 -21.44 13.28
N ASP A 106 5.52 -22.55 12.70
CA ASP A 106 6.07 -22.98 11.43
C ASP A 106 5.71 -21.97 10.31
N GLY A 107 6.65 -21.68 9.40
CA GLY A 107 6.44 -20.75 8.28
C GLY A 107 7.67 -19.89 8.00
N TYR A 108 7.57 -18.96 7.05
CA TYR A 108 8.71 -18.15 6.60
C TYR A 108 8.92 -16.92 7.49
N ILE A 109 10.14 -16.72 8.00
CA ILE A 109 10.47 -15.61 8.90
C ILE A 109 11.14 -14.49 8.10
N PHE A 110 10.57 -13.29 8.19
CA PHE A 110 11.14 -12.09 7.58
C PHE A 110 10.71 -10.84 8.33
N HIS A 111 11.48 -9.76 8.20
CA HIS A 111 11.15 -8.46 8.75
C HIS A 111 11.78 -7.37 7.88
N ASN A 112 10.98 -6.42 7.42
CA ASN A 112 11.43 -5.31 6.59
C ASN A 112 10.65 -4.03 6.94
N TYR A 113 11.19 -2.88 6.58
CA TYR A 113 10.50 -1.62 6.65
C TYR A 113 10.88 -0.72 5.48
N THR A 114 9.95 0.13 5.08
CA THR A 114 10.20 1.16 4.07
C THR A 114 9.52 2.47 4.47
N THR A 115 10.00 3.57 3.90
CA THR A 115 9.41 4.89 4.08
C THR A 115 8.36 5.13 3.00
N VAL A 116 7.18 5.60 3.42
CA VAL A 116 6.04 5.88 2.54
C VAL A 116 5.46 7.26 2.85
N THR A 117 4.79 7.86 1.89
CA THR A 117 4.12 9.15 2.08
C THR A 117 2.64 8.92 2.39
N ILE A 118 2.09 9.66 3.34
CA ILE A 118 0.65 9.76 3.59
C ILE A 118 0.15 11.07 2.97
N ASP A 119 -0.76 10.97 2.01
CA ASP A 119 -1.47 12.12 1.45
C ASP A 119 -2.78 12.36 2.21
N SER A 120 -3.02 13.61 2.61
CA SER A 120 -4.27 14.05 3.22
C SER A 120 -5.47 14.01 2.26
N LYS A 121 -5.23 13.97 0.94
CA LYS A 121 -6.27 13.98 -0.10
C LYS A 121 -6.92 12.61 -0.30
N GLY A 122 -7.69 12.15 0.69
CA GLY A 122 -8.56 10.97 0.56
C GLY A 122 -9.80 11.23 -0.32
N SER A 123 -10.18 12.50 -0.45
CA SER A 123 -11.34 12.98 -1.22
C SER A 123 -11.00 14.24 -2.02
N SER A 124 -11.81 14.53 -3.03
CA SER A 124 -11.72 15.70 -3.90
C SER A 124 -13.08 16.40 -3.96
N VAL A 125 -13.06 17.74 -4.06
CA VAL A 125 -14.26 18.58 -4.20
C VAL A 125 -14.33 19.10 -5.63
N PHE A 126 -15.49 18.93 -6.27
CA PHE A 126 -15.81 19.49 -7.58
C PHE A 126 -16.84 20.60 -7.42
N ILE A 127 -16.59 21.73 -8.08
CA ILE A 127 -17.46 22.90 -8.09
C ILE A 127 -18.05 23.03 -9.48
N GLN A 128 -19.37 23.04 -9.57
CA GLN A 128 -20.10 23.33 -10.79
C GLN A 128 -20.98 24.55 -10.55
N THR A 129 -20.88 25.53 -11.45
CA THR A 129 -21.76 26.69 -11.48
C THR A 129 -22.77 26.53 -12.62
N ASP A 130 -23.93 27.19 -12.53
CA ASP A 130 -24.91 27.16 -13.62
C ASP A 130 -24.40 27.88 -14.89
N LYS A 131 -23.54 28.89 -14.71
CA LYS A 131 -22.94 29.68 -15.79
C LYS A 131 -21.47 30.01 -15.50
N PRO A 132 -20.65 30.23 -16.55
CA PRO A 132 -19.28 30.69 -16.39
C PRO A 132 -19.16 32.21 -16.15
N VAL A 133 -20.15 33.01 -16.55
CA VAL A 133 -20.15 34.48 -16.45
C VAL A 133 -21.51 34.99 -15.98
N TYR A 134 -21.51 35.95 -15.04
CA TYR A 134 -22.72 36.54 -14.46
C TYR A 134 -22.76 38.06 -14.67
N LYS A 135 -23.96 38.58 -14.92
CA LYS A 135 -24.28 40.01 -14.86
C LYS A 135 -24.58 40.42 -13.41
N PRO A 136 -24.42 41.71 -13.06
CA PRO A 136 -24.83 42.22 -11.76
C PRO A 136 -26.28 41.83 -11.42
N LYS A 137 -26.52 41.49 -10.14
CA LYS A 137 -27.81 41.05 -9.59
C LYS A 137 -28.31 39.68 -10.06
N GLN A 138 -27.54 38.95 -10.87
CA GLN A 138 -27.89 37.56 -11.17
C GLN A 138 -27.63 36.65 -9.96
N LYS A 139 -28.58 35.77 -9.67
CA LYS A 139 -28.40 34.69 -8.68
C LYS A 139 -27.44 33.65 -9.26
N VAL A 140 -26.42 33.30 -8.48
CA VAL A 140 -25.46 32.22 -8.80
C VAL A 140 -25.99 30.93 -8.18
N LEU A 141 -26.09 29.86 -8.96
CA LEU A 141 -26.39 28.52 -8.47
C LEU A 141 -25.10 27.69 -8.52
N ILE A 142 -24.73 27.11 -7.37
CA ILE A 142 -23.50 26.33 -7.21
C ILE A 142 -23.89 24.94 -6.73
N ASN A 143 -23.37 23.93 -7.42
CA ASN A 143 -23.37 22.56 -6.97
C ASN A 143 -21.97 22.16 -6.52
N LEU A 144 -21.90 21.56 -5.33
CA LEU A 144 -20.68 21.04 -4.73
C LEU A 144 -20.81 19.53 -4.64
N TYR A 145 -19.84 18.79 -5.18
CA TYR A 145 -19.80 17.34 -5.09
C TYR A 145 -18.46 16.90 -4.54
N MET A 146 -18.48 16.11 -3.48
CA MET A 146 -17.29 15.43 -2.98
C MET A 146 -17.26 13.99 -3.43
N VAL A 147 -16.08 13.57 -3.87
CA VAL A 147 -15.84 12.18 -4.23
C VAL A 147 -14.55 11.66 -3.61
N THR A 148 -14.52 10.38 -3.30
CA THR A 148 -13.30 9.63 -2.99
C THR A 148 -12.42 9.47 -4.23
N SER A 149 -11.21 8.92 -4.04
CA SER A 149 -10.33 8.57 -5.17
C SER A 149 -10.89 7.53 -6.14
N ASP A 150 -11.86 6.72 -5.73
CA ASP A 150 -12.60 5.78 -6.58
C ASP A 150 -13.90 6.37 -7.14
N LEU A 151 -14.04 7.70 -7.11
CA LEU A 151 -15.15 8.48 -7.66
C LEU A 151 -16.51 8.20 -7.01
N ARG A 152 -16.52 7.69 -5.78
CA ARG A 152 -17.77 7.50 -5.02
C ARG A 152 -18.13 8.76 -4.26
N PRO A 153 -19.42 9.16 -4.21
CA PRO A 153 -19.86 10.32 -3.45
C PRO A 153 -19.54 10.19 -1.95
N VAL A 154 -19.10 11.28 -1.32
CA VAL A 154 -18.84 11.37 0.13
C VAL A 154 -19.66 12.51 0.73
N ASN A 155 -20.19 12.29 1.93
CA ASN A 155 -20.98 13.28 2.66
C ASN A 155 -20.23 13.81 3.89
N ASP A 156 -19.09 14.47 3.65
CA ASP A 156 -18.33 15.18 4.68
C ASP A 156 -18.77 16.64 4.80
N ARG A 157 -18.28 17.36 5.82
CA ARG A 157 -18.51 18.80 5.94
C ARG A 157 -17.56 19.58 5.03
N ILE A 158 -18.08 20.54 4.28
CA ILE A 158 -17.30 21.47 3.44
C ILE A 158 -17.54 22.89 3.93
N GLU A 159 -16.48 23.68 3.99
CA GLU A 159 -16.58 25.12 4.09
C GLU A 159 -16.37 25.74 2.71
N ALA A 160 -17.36 26.52 2.24
CA ALA A 160 -17.31 27.20 0.96
C ALA A 160 -17.44 28.71 1.15
N TYR A 161 -16.58 29.45 0.43
CA TYR A 161 -16.52 30.90 0.46
C TYR A 161 -16.50 31.44 -0.98
N VAL A 162 -17.28 32.49 -1.23
CA VAL A 162 -17.20 33.27 -2.48
C VAL A 162 -16.30 34.45 -2.25
N VAL A 163 -15.20 34.56 -2.99
CA VAL A 163 -14.25 35.67 -2.90
C VAL A 163 -14.50 36.64 -4.05
N VAL A 164 -14.84 37.88 -3.72
CA VAL A 164 -14.98 38.96 -4.69
C VAL A 164 -13.60 39.59 -4.90
N SER A 165 -13.16 39.79 -6.15
CA SER A 165 -11.83 40.35 -6.45
C SER A 165 -11.70 41.86 -6.17
N THR A 166 -12.53 42.40 -5.28
CA THR A 166 -12.37 43.76 -4.75
C THR A 166 -11.22 43.74 -3.74
N CYS A 167 -10.50 44.86 -3.58
CA CYS A 167 -9.44 45.03 -2.58
C CYS A 167 -9.91 44.88 -1.11
N LEU A 168 -11.14 44.46 -0.86
CA LEU A 168 -11.74 44.15 0.44
C LEU A 168 -12.47 42.80 0.36
N PRO A 169 -12.20 41.85 1.28
CA PRO A 169 -12.83 40.53 1.27
C PRO A 169 -14.30 40.62 1.73
N VAL A 170 -15.20 40.07 0.93
CA VAL A 170 -16.58 39.77 1.33
C VAL A 170 -16.67 38.27 1.58
N THR A 171 -16.88 37.85 2.83
CA THR A 171 -17.02 36.44 3.21
C THR A 171 -18.51 36.10 3.30
N GLN A 172 -19.04 35.36 2.33
CA GLN A 172 -20.40 34.82 2.40
C GLN A 172 -20.35 33.28 2.46
N ARG A 173 -20.88 32.71 3.55
CA ARG A 173 -21.04 31.24 3.69
C ARG A 173 -22.14 30.77 2.76
N VAL A 174 -21.87 29.73 1.98
CA VAL A 174 -22.89 29.01 1.21
C VAL A 174 -23.70 28.14 2.20
N PRO A 175 -25.04 28.17 2.19
CA PRO A 175 -25.88 27.34 3.05
C PRO A 175 -25.79 25.85 2.73
#